data_AF-A0A2E9YCF2-F1
#
_entry.id   AF-A0A2E9YCF2-F1
#
_cell.length_a   1.000
_cell.length_b   1.000
_cell.length_c   1.000
_cell.angle_alpha   90.00
_cell.angle_beta   90.00
_cell.angle_gamma   90.00
#
_symmetry.space_group_name_H-M   'P 1'
#
loop_
_entity.id
_entity.type
_entity.pdbx_description
1 polymer ?
#
loop_
_entity_poly.entity_id
_entity_poly.type
_entity_poly.pdbx_seq_one_letter_code
_entity_poly.pdbx_strand_id
1 'polypeptide(L)'
;MIATKRIYKIVWTALILISSLRFGAEIKSVTHFSALIASALPLIGALASEKKELDQSFLTILITTACGVAASIALAQWKVMGNGSPLNALVPLTAGIVWLVHQKHGISA
;
A
#
# COMPACT_ATOMS: atom_id res chain seq x y z
N MET A 1 10.03 -14.50 14.97
CA MET A 1 8.77 -13.73 15.03
C MET A 1 8.97 -12.20 15.04
N ILE A 2 9.91 -11.65 15.83
CA ILE A 2 10.18 -10.20 15.90
C ILE A 2 10.76 -9.62 14.59
N ALA A 3 11.63 -10.37 13.90
CA ALA A 3 12.24 -9.93 12.65
C ALA A 3 11.21 -9.70 11.54
N THR A 4 10.22 -10.59 11.40
CA THR A 4 9.20 -10.52 10.34
C THR A 4 8.31 -9.29 10.49
N LYS A 5 7.89 -8.94 11.71
CA LYS A 5 7.09 -7.72 11.98
C LYS A 5 7.83 -6.43 11.58
N ARG A 6 9.16 -6.38 11.75
CA ARG A 6 9.97 -5.23 11.31
C ARG A 6 10.10 -5.14 9.80
N ILE A 7 10.23 -6.27 9.10
CA ILE A 7 10.41 -6.30 7.64
C ILE A 7 9.21 -5.66 6.92
N TYR A 8 7.97 -5.99 7.31
CA TYR A 8 6.79 -5.42 6.66
C TYR A 8 6.71 -3.90 6.79
N LYS A 9 7.03 -3.37 7.98
CA LYS A 9 7.09 -1.92 8.21
C LYS A 9 8.16 -1.27 7.35
N ILE A 10 9.35 -1.86 7.24
CA ILE A 10 10.42 -1.36 6.37
C ILE A 10 9.96 -1.31 4.91
N VAL A 11 9.30 -2.36 4.42
CA VAL A 11 8.79 -2.41 3.05
C VAL A 11 7.77 -1.30 2.80
N TRP A 12 6.77 -1.13 3.67
CA TRP A 12 5.79 -0.05 3.50
C TRP A 12 6.43 1.34 3.63
N THR A 13 7.36 1.55 4.56
CA THR A 13 8.09 2.82 4.67
C THR A 13 8.88 3.11 3.39
N ALA A 14 9.54 2.13 2.79
CA ALA A 14 10.24 2.29 1.52
C ALA A 14 9.27 2.62 0.38
N LEU A 15 8.12 1.93 0.29
CA LEU A 15 7.09 2.21 -0.72
C LEU A 15 6.49 3.61 -0.57
N ILE A 16 6.26 4.07 0.67
CA ILE A 16 5.83 5.44 0.95
C ILE A 16 6.90 6.43 0.49
N LEU A 17 8.17 6.22 0.83
CA LEU A 17 9.26 7.12 0.43
C LEU A 17 9.35 7.24 -1.10
N ILE A 18 9.32 6.11 -1.81
CA ILE A 18 9.34 6.07 -3.28
C ILE A 18 8.13 6.80 -3.85
N SER A 19 6.94 6.57 -3.29
CA SER A 19 5.70 7.22 -3.74
C SER A 19 5.72 8.72 -3.49
N SER A 20 6.24 9.17 -2.35
CA SER A 20 6.41 10.59 -2.00
C SER A 20 7.36 11.29 -2.96
N LEU A 21 8.49 10.66 -3.30
CA LEU A 21 9.45 11.21 -4.26
C LEU A 21 8.83 11.34 -5.66
N ARG A 22 8.14 10.30 -6.13
CA ARG A 22 7.46 10.32 -7.43
C ARG A 22 6.33 11.36 -7.48
N PHE A 23 5.54 11.45 -6.41
CA PHE A 23 4.48 12.45 -6.31
C PHE A 23 5.04 13.87 -6.19
N GLY A 24 6.15 14.07 -5.47
CA GLY A 24 6.83 15.35 -5.38
C GLY A 24 7.40 15.82 -6.74
N ALA A 25 7.88 14.90 -7.56
CA ALA A 25 8.32 15.19 -8.93
C ALA A 25 7.14 15.53 -9.87
N GLU A 26 5.96 14.94 -9.64
CA GLU A 26 4.78 15.14 -10.48
C GLU A 26 3.50 15.28 -9.63
N ILE A 27 3.30 16.44 -9.02
CA ILE A 27 2.21 16.72 -8.05
C ILE A 27 0.81 16.56 -8.65
N LYS A 28 0.68 16.66 -9.98
CA LYS A 28 -0.60 16.48 -10.69
C LYS A 28 -0.93 15.00 -10.94
N SER A 29 -0.01 14.08 -10.65
CA SER A 29 -0.17 12.66 -10.95
C SER A 29 -1.07 11.97 -9.91
N VAL A 30 -2.31 11.71 -10.32
CA VAL A 30 -3.29 10.93 -9.54
C VAL A 30 -2.78 9.51 -9.26
N THR A 31 -1.99 8.95 -10.18
CA THR A 31 -1.34 7.64 -10.01
C THR A 31 -0.36 7.65 -8.83
N HIS A 32 0.51 8.65 -8.75
CA HIS A 32 1.50 8.72 -7.67
C HIS A 32 0.87 9.08 -6.34
N PHE A 33 -0.17 9.93 -6.34
CA PHE A 33 -0.95 10.23 -5.14
C PHE A 33 -1.68 9.00 -4.58
N SER A 34 -2.40 8.27 -5.43
CA SER A 34 -3.11 7.05 -5.01
C SER A 34 -2.15 5.95 -4.54
N ALA A 35 -0.98 5.80 -5.18
CA ALA A 35 0.08 4.90 -4.73
C ALA A 35 0.65 5.29 -3.35
N LEU A 36 0.79 6.59 -3.07
CA LEU A 36 1.20 7.10 -1.77
C LEU A 36 0.21 6.71 -0.67
N ILE A 37 -1.09 6.93 -0.90
CA ILE A 37 -2.16 6.54 0.05
C ILE A 37 -2.16 5.02 0.25
N ALA A 38 -2.09 4.24 -0.83
CA ALA A 38 -2.08 2.78 -0.78
C ALA A 38 -0.86 2.22 -0.03
N SER A 39 0.26 2.96 0.01
CA SER A 39 1.45 2.57 0.78
C SER A 39 1.36 3.02 2.25
N ALA A 40 0.71 4.15 2.52
CA ALA A 40 0.56 4.71 3.85
C ALA A 40 -0.47 3.94 4.71
N LEU A 41 -1.59 3.55 4.11
CA LEU A 41 -2.69 2.87 4.82
C LEU A 41 -2.25 1.58 5.52
N PRO A 42 -1.53 0.64 4.87
CA PRO A 42 -1.00 -0.55 5.54
C PRO A 42 -0.06 -0.23 6.71
N LEU A 43 0.81 0.76 6.56
CA LEU A 43 1.75 1.14 7.62
C LEU A 43 1.00 1.72 8.83
N ILE A 44 0.07 2.64 8.60
CA ILE A 44 -0.76 3.24 9.65
C ILE A 44 -1.61 2.15 10.31
N GLY A 45 -2.24 1.27 9.52
CA GLY A 45 -3.03 0.16 10.03
C GLY A 45 -2.22 -0.79 10.92
N ALA A 46 -1.00 -1.13 10.50
CA ALA A 46 -0.10 -1.98 11.29
C ALA A 46 0.33 -1.31 12.60
N LEU A 47 0.65 -0.01 12.57
CA LEU A 47 1.02 0.75 13.78
C LEU A 47 -0.17 0.95 14.73
N ALA A 48 -1.37 1.17 14.18
CA ALA A 48 -2.58 1.35 14.97
C ALA A 48 -3.03 0.04 15.62
N SER A 49 -2.89 -1.08 14.92
CA SER A 49 -3.18 -2.42 15.43
C SER A 49 -2.29 -2.83 16.61
N GLU A 50 -1.14 -2.19 16.82
CA GLU A 50 -0.30 -2.43 18.00
C GLU A 50 -0.80 -1.71 19.25
N LYS A 51 -1.67 -0.71 19.10
CA LYS A 51 -2.12 0.15 20.21
C LYS A 51 -3.57 -0.08 20.66
N LYS A 52 -4.42 -0.73 19.85
CA LYS A 52 -5.84 -1.04 20.16
C LYS A 52 -6.31 -2.31 19.45
N GLU A 53 -7.33 -2.97 20.01
CA GLU A 53 -8.11 -4.02 19.36
C GLU A 53 -8.92 -3.46 18.17
N LEU A 54 -8.23 -3.13 17.08
CA LEU A 54 -8.88 -2.80 15.83
C LEU A 54 -9.36 -4.08 15.14
N ASP A 55 -10.56 -4.03 14.57
CA ASP A 55 -11.11 -5.11 13.75
C ASP A 55 -10.21 -5.34 12.53
N GLN A 56 -9.47 -6.46 12.57
CA GLN A 56 -8.53 -6.86 11.53
C GLN A 56 -9.22 -7.22 10.23
N SER A 57 -10.47 -7.70 10.29
CA SER A 57 -11.25 -8.05 9.11
C SER A 57 -11.62 -6.77 8.35
N PHE A 58 -12.13 -5.77 9.08
CA PHE A 58 -12.43 -4.46 8.50
C PHE A 58 -11.18 -3.78 7.93
N LEU A 59 -10.08 -3.73 8.68
CA LEU A 59 -8.81 -3.16 8.21
C LEU A 59 -8.31 -3.86 6.95
N THR A 60 -8.45 -5.19 6.88
CA THR A 60 -8.03 -5.96 5.71
C THR A 60 -8.86 -5.59 4.48
N ILE A 61 -10.19 -5.55 4.61
CA ILE A 61 -11.08 -5.15 3.51
C ILE A 61 -10.73 -3.74 3.03
N LEU A 62 -10.55 -2.80 3.96
CA LEU A 62 -10.20 -1.41 3.65
C LEU A 62 -8.88 -1.32 2.86
N ILE A 63 -7.83 -1.97 3.35
CA ILE A 63 -6.49 -1.90 2.76
C ILE A 63 -6.44 -2.61 1.42
N THR A 64 -7.03 -3.81 1.28
CA THR A 64 -7.07 -4.52 0.00
C THR A 64 -7.86 -3.74 -1.05
N THR A 65 -8.98 -3.12 -0.64
CA THR A 65 -9.78 -2.28 -1.54
C THR A 65 -9.02 -1.04 -1.99
N ALA A 66 -8.40 -0.32 -1.05
CA ALA A 66 -7.61 0.87 -1.38
C ALA A 66 -6.43 0.55 -2.31
N CYS A 67 -5.72 -0.57 -2.06
CA CYS A 67 -4.64 -1.03 -2.93
C CYS A 67 -5.15 -1.46 -4.31
N GLY A 68 -6.28 -2.17 -4.36
CA GLY A 68 -6.90 -2.60 -5.62
C GLY A 68 -7.39 -1.42 -6.47
N VAL A 69 -7.99 -0.41 -5.86
CA VAL A 69 -8.39 0.83 -6.53
C VAL A 69 -7.18 1.59 -7.03
N ALA A 70 -6.12 1.75 -6.23
CA ALA A 70 -4.90 2.43 -6.65
C ALA A 70 -4.19 1.71 -7.82
N ALA A 71 -4.15 0.37 -7.80
CA ALA A 71 -3.63 -0.42 -8.91
C ALA A 71 -4.48 -0.23 -10.19
N SER A 72 -5.81 -0.23 -10.04
CA SER A 72 -6.73 0.05 -11.14
C SER A 72 -6.54 1.45 -11.72
N ILE A 73 -6.35 2.47 -10.89
CA ILE A 73 -6.04 3.84 -11.32
C ILE A 73 -4.74 3.86 -12.14
N ALA A 74 -3.68 3.22 -11.65
CA ALA A 74 -2.41 3.16 -12.36
C ALA A 74 -2.53 2.49 -13.74
N LEU A 75 -3.29 1.39 -13.83
CA LEU A 75 -3.53 0.69 -15.10
C LEU A 75 -4.44 1.49 -16.03
N ALA A 76 -5.46 2.18 -15.52
CA ALA A 76 -6.34 3.03 -16.31
C ALA A 76 -5.59 4.25 -16.86
N GLN A 77 -4.73 4.87 -16.07
CA GLN A 77 -3.88 5.97 -16.50
C GLN A 77 -2.97 5.54 -17.65
N TRP A 78 -2.31 4.39 -17.52
CA TRP A 78 -1.49 3.83 -18.60
C TRP A 78 -2.30 3.45 -19.84
N LYS A 79 -3.38 2.67 -19.68
CA LYS A 79 -4.07 2.04 -20.81
C LYS A 79 -5.11 2.94 -21.49
N VAL A 80 -5.81 3.77 -20.73
CA VAL A 80 -6.93 4.59 -21.22
C VAL A 80 -6.48 6.02 -21.51
N MET A 81 -5.71 6.62 -20.60
CA MET A 81 -5.25 8.01 -20.76
C MET A 81 -3.91 8.12 -21.51
N GLY A 82 -3.24 7.00 -21.77
CA GLY A 82 -1.94 6.97 -22.44
C GLY A 82 -0.82 7.67 -21.65
N ASN A 83 -1.02 7.88 -20.35
CA ASN A 83 -0.08 8.56 -19.48
C ASN A 83 0.42 7.63 -18.35
N GLY A 84 1.72 7.62 -18.10
CA GLY A 84 2.35 6.77 -17.10
C GLY A 84 2.73 5.37 -17.61
N SER A 85 2.98 4.46 -16.67
CA SER A 85 3.55 3.13 -16.91
C SER A 85 2.76 2.04 -16.16
N PRO A 86 2.61 0.82 -16.72
CA PRO A 86 1.96 -0.28 -16.02
C PRO A 86 2.72 -0.66 -14.75
N LEU A 87 4.03 -0.38 -14.70
CA LEU A 87 4.86 -0.61 -13.51
C LEU A 87 4.42 0.24 -12.31
N ASN A 88 3.67 1.32 -12.52
CA ASN A 88 3.12 2.11 -11.42
C ASN A 88 2.10 1.33 -10.58
N ALA A 89 1.46 0.30 -11.14
CA ALA A 89 0.57 -0.58 -10.38
C ALA A 89 1.32 -1.49 -9.39
N LEU A 90 2.64 -1.69 -9.57
CA LEU A 90 3.43 -2.55 -8.69
C LEU A 90 3.49 -2.03 -7.27
N VAL A 91 3.51 -0.71 -7.07
CA VAL A 91 3.56 -0.09 -5.74
C VAL A 91 2.33 -0.46 -4.90
N PRO A 92 1.09 -0.14 -5.33
CA PRO A 92 -0.10 -0.50 -4.56
C PRO A 92 -0.31 -2.02 -4.48
N LEU A 93 0.06 -2.80 -5.51
CA LEU A 93 -0.02 -4.26 -5.44
C LEU A 93 0.93 -4.84 -4.39
N THR A 94 2.19 -4.38 -4.37
CA THR A 94 3.18 -4.83 -3.38
C THR A 94 2.72 -4.44 -1.98
N ALA A 95 2.22 -3.23 -1.78
CA ALA A 95 1.70 -2.77 -0.48
C ALA A 95 0.58 -3.68 0.04
N GLY A 96 -0.37 -4.04 -0.83
CA GLY A 96 -1.50 -4.93 -0.51
C GLY A 96 -1.07 -6.39 -0.27
N ILE A 97 -0.16 -6.94 -1.09
CA ILE A 97 0.36 -8.30 -0.90
C ILE A 97 1.07 -8.42 0.45
N VAL A 98 1.92 -7.43 0.78
CA VAL A 98 2.63 -7.38 2.06
C VAL A 98 1.64 -7.34 3.23
N TRP A 99 0.49 -6.65 3.08
CA TRP A 99 -0.57 -6.65 4.08
C TRP A 99 -1.22 -8.01 4.28
N LEU A 100 -1.58 -8.70 3.20
CA LEU A 100 -2.14 -10.04 3.28
C LEU A 100 -1.18 -11.03 3.94
N VAL A 101 0.11 -10.94 3.60
CA VAL A 101 1.16 -11.75 4.23
C VAL A 101 1.31 -11.40 5.72
N HIS A 102 1.29 -10.11 6.08
CA HIS A 102 1.31 -9.66 7.46
C HIS A 102 0.15 -10.23 8.28
N GLN A 103 -1.08 -10.15 7.76
CA GLN A 103 -2.29 -10.68 8.42
C GLN A 103 -2.21 -12.20 8.61
N LYS A 104 -1.77 -12.95 7.58
CA LYS A 104 -1.59 -14.41 7.68
C LYS A 104 -0.62 -14.80 8.80
N HIS A 105 0.45 -14.03 9.02
CA HIS A 105 1.41 -14.28 10.09
C HIS A 105 0.96 -13.72 11.46
N GLY A 106 -0.01 -12.82 11.51
CA GLY A 106 -0.58 -12.27 12.74
C GLY A 106 -1.67 -13.15 13.36
N ILE A 107 -2.41 -13.92 12.54
CA ILE A 107 -3.53 -14.78 12.97
C ILE A 107 -3.04 -16.16 13.44
N SER A 108 -1.84 -16.60 13.06
CA SER A 108 -1.25 -17.89 13.48
C SER A 108 -0.35 -17.83 14.72
N ALA A 109 -0.42 -16.77 15.52
CA ALA A 109 0.41 -16.58 16.72
C ALA A 109 -0.42 -16.50 18.00
#